data_AF-A0A1G7FB41-F1
#
_entry.id   AF-A0A1G7FB41-F1
#
_cell.length_a   1.000
_cell.length_b   1.000
_cell.length_c   1.000
_cell.angle_alpha   90.00
_cell.angle_beta   90.00
_cell.angle_gamma   90.00
#
_symmetry.space_group_name_H-M   'P 1'
#
loop_
_entity.id
_entity.type
_entity.pdbx_description
1 polymer ?
#
loop_
_entity_poly.entity_id
_entity_poly.type
_entity_poly.pdbx_seq_one_letter_code
_entity_poly.pdbx_strand_id
1 'polypeptide(L)'
;MPVPKSEFEDLRSLEFRDPGEVLDADEMYTVYEIARLFQGLDPGQDLDPATEDILLDWTIPWMLDNSEAFVFAEPADDDEPGHYGLATAETAGGTDWADADSE
;
A
#
# COMPACT_ATOMS: atom_id res chain seq x y z
N MET A 1 29.66 10.62 -1.25
CA MET A 1 30.05 11.07 -2.61
C MET A 1 29.31 10.21 -3.62
N PRO A 2 28.84 10.78 -4.76
CA PRO A 2 28.18 10.01 -5.81
C PRO A 2 29.17 9.06 -6.50
N VAL A 3 28.69 7.87 -6.90
CA VAL A 3 29.47 6.84 -7.62
C VAL A 3 29.09 6.89 -9.11
N PRO A 4 30.05 6.85 -10.05
CA PRO A 4 29.76 6.82 -11.49
C PRO A 4 28.95 5.58 -11.89
N LYS A 5 27.97 5.74 -12.78
CA LYS A 5 27.16 4.62 -13.29
C LYS A 5 28.00 3.51 -13.95
N SER A 6 29.15 3.87 -14.53
CA SER A 6 30.08 2.92 -15.16
C SER A 6 30.71 1.92 -14.20
N GLU A 7 30.65 2.18 -12.88
CA GLU A 7 31.15 1.25 -11.86
C GLU A 7 30.18 0.10 -11.57
N PHE A 8 28.98 0.11 -12.17
CA PHE A 8 27.95 -0.92 -11.97
C PHE A 8 27.77 -1.73 -13.25
N GLU A 9 27.85 -3.05 -13.12
CA GLU A 9 27.72 -3.99 -14.24
C GLU A 9 26.27 -4.40 -14.52
N ASP A 10 25.37 -4.23 -13.54
CA ASP A 10 23.96 -4.64 -13.59
C ASP A 10 23.05 -3.47 -13.21
N LEU A 11 22.76 -2.61 -14.19
CA LEU A 11 21.80 -1.52 -14.07
C LEU A 11 20.44 -1.98 -14.59
N ARG A 12 19.40 -1.87 -13.77
CA ARG A 12 18.03 -2.21 -14.12
C ARG A 12 17.13 -0.98 -14.01
N SER A 13 15.99 -1.02 -14.69
CA SER A 13 14.92 -0.06 -14.44
C SER A 13 14.49 -0.19 -12.97
N LEU A 14 14.16 0.95 -12.36
CA LEU A 14 13.53 0.94 -11.05
C LEU A 14 12.08 0.51 -11.26
N GLU A 15 11.74 -0.69 -10.80
CA GLU A 15 10.40 -1.27 -10.86
C GLU A 15 9.96 -1.61 -9.43
N PHE A 16 8.73 -1.23 -9.09
CA PHE A 16 8.10 -1.61 -7.84
C PHE A 16 7.21 -2.84 -8.07
N ARG A 17 6.95 -3.61 -7.00
CA ARG A 17 6.00 -4.73 -7.08
C ARG A 17 4.59 -4.21 -7.31
N ASP A 18 3.83 -4.93 -8.12
CA ASP A 18 2.40 -4.66 -8.30
C ASP A 18 1.64 -5.03 -7.00
N PRO A 19 0.53 -4.37 -6.66
CA PRO A 19 -0.24 -4.69 -5.45
C PRO A 19 -0.63 -6.17 -5.33
N GLY A 20 -0.98 -6.80 -6.47
CA GLY A 20 -1.33 -8.22 -6.53
C GLY A 20 -0.18 -9.19 -6.24
N GLU A 21 1.07 -8.72 -6.25
CA GLU A 21 2.25 -9.51 -5.84
C GLU A 21 2.60 -9.32 -4.36
N VAL A 22 1.97 -8.33 -3.70
CA VAL A 22 2.25 -7.94 -2.32
C VAL A 22 1.16 -8.43 -1.38
N LEU A 23 -0.09 -8.35 -1.82
CA LEU A 23 -1.27 -8.60 -0.99
C LEU A 23 -1.97 -9.89 -1.39
N ASP A 24 -2.57 -10.57 -0.41
CA ASP A 24 -3.54 -11.62 -0.69
C ASP A 24 -4.85 -10.99 -1.18
N ALA A 25 -5.50 -11.61 -2.18
CA ALA A 25 -6.72 -11.11 -2.79
C ALA A 25 -7.95 -11.26 -1.89
N ASP A 26 -7.88 -12.15 -0.90
CA ASP A 26 -8.98 -12.46 0.02
C ASP A 26 -8.81 -11.77 1.40
N GLU A 27 -7.77 -10.95 1.58
CA GLU A 27 -7.45 -10.28 2.85
C GLU A 27 -7.54 -8.74 2.76
N MET A 28 -7.73 -8.13 3.93
CA MET A 28 -7.78 -6.68 4.11
C MET A 28 -6.74 -6.29 5.16
N TYR A 29 -6.01 -5.21 4.92
CA TYR A 29 -4.85 -4.80 5.71
C TYR A 29 -4.91 -3.33 6.06
N THR A 30 -4.39 -2.96 7.22
CA THR A 30 -4.08 -1.57 7.54
C THR A 30 -2.93 -1.06 6.68
N VAL A 31 -2.80 0.26 6.54
CA VAL A 31 -1.66 0.86 5.81
C VAL A 31 -0.29 0.44 6.38
N TYR A 32 -0.23 0.21 7.69
CA TYR A 32 0.95 -0.27 8.41
C TYR A 32 1.36 -1.68 7.98
N GLU A 33 0.39 -2.59 7.89
CA GLU A 33 0.62 -3.97 7.45
C GLU A 33 1.03 -4.02 5.97
N ILE A 34 0.41 -3.19 5.12
CA ILE A 34 0.80 -3.06 3.71
C ILE A 34 2.26 -2.57 3.62
N ALA A 35 2.66 -1.60 4.45
CA ALA A 35 4.02 -1.09 4.44
C ALA A 35 5.06 -2.18 4.78
N ARG A 36 4.72 -3.09 5.69
CA ARG A 36 5.55 -4.26 6.04
C ARG A 36 5.60 -5.27 4.88
N LEU A 37 4.45 -5.65 4.33
CA LEU A 37 4.35 -6.58 3.20
C LEU A 37 5.08 -6.07 1.95
N PHE A 38 5.00 -4.75 1.69
CA PHE A 38 5.69 -4.08 0.60
C PHE A 38 7.23 -4.19 0.72
N GLN A 39 7.76 -4.26 1.95
CA GLN A 39 9.17 -4.56 2.21
C GLN A 39 9.49 -6.06 2.29
N GLY A 40 8.49 -6.94 2.16
CA GLY A 40 8.65 -8.39 2.26
C GLY A 40 8.72 -8.90 3.69
N LEU A 41 8.16 -8.16 4.64
CA LEU A 41 8.07 -8.52 6.06
C LEU A 41 6.71 -9.15 6.38
N ASP A 42 6.63 -9.82 7.52
CA ASP A 42 5.35 -10.31 8.06
C ASP A 42 4.48 -9.11 8.50
N PRO A 43 3.16 -9.12 8.23
CA PRO A 43 2.27 -8.01 8.59
C PRO A 43 2.17 -7.80 10.11
N GLY A 44 2.34 -8.85 10.92
CA GLY A 44 2.35 -8.77 12.38
C GLY A 44 3.73 -8.53 12.99
N GLN A 45 4.75 -8.23 12.18
CA GLN A 45 6.10 -8.03 12.68
C GLN A 45 6.19 -6.72 13.50
N ASP A 46 6.67 -6.84 14.74
CA ASP A 46 6.95 -5.70 15.61
C ASP A 46 8.13 -4.89 15.07
N LEU A 47 7.88 -3.61 14.78
CA LEU A 47 8.87 -2.64 14.31
C LEU A 47 8.91 -1.46 15.26
N ASP A 48 10.07 -0.81 15.34
CA ASP A 48 10.14 0.46 16.05
C ASP A 48 9.39 1.56 15.25
N PRO A 49 8.78 2.55 15.93
CA PRO A 49 8.00 3.59 15.26
C PRO A 49 8.77 4.37 14.20
N ALA A 50 10.07 4.63 14.40
CA ALA A 50 10.85 5.40 13.43
C ALA A 50 11.08 4.61 12.13
N THR A 51 11.25 3.29 12.23
CA THR A 51 11.32 2.43 11.05
C THR A 51 9.97 2.39 10.33
N GLU A 52 8.88 2.27 11.08
CA GLU A 52 7.52 2.23 10.53
C GLU A 52 7.14 3.51 9.79
N ASP A 53 7.44 4.68 10.35
CA ASP A 53 7.24 5.98 9.69
C ASP A 53 7.95 6.05 8.35
N ILE A 54 9.20 5.56 8.28
CA ILE A 54 9.95 5.50 7.01
C ILE A 54 9.22 4.59 6.03
N LEU A 55 8.74 3.41 6.44
CA LEU A 55 8.06 2.51 5.51
C LEU A 55 6.76 3.13 4.95
N LEU A 56 6.03 3.87 5.77
CA LEU A 56 4.82 4.57 5.35
C LEU A 56 5.10 5.65 4.30
N ASP A 57 6.21 6.38 4.43
CA ASP A 57 6.63 7.41 3.46
C ASP A 57 6.79 6.85 2.04
N TRP A 58 7.17 5.58 1.89
CA TRP A 58 7.26 4.90 0.59
C TRP A 58 5.95 4.25 0.17
N THR A 59 5.20 3.72 1.13
CA THR A 59 3.99 2.95 0.88
C THR A 59 2.83 3.85 0.43
N ILE A 60 2.66 5.02 1.04
CA ILE A 60 1.57 5.94 0.71
C ILE A 60 1.65 6.39 -0.77
N PRO A 61 2.78 6.89 -1.30
CA PRO A 61 2.88 7.22 -2.71
C PRO A 61 2.63 6.03 -3.65
N TRP A 62 3.12 4.84 -3.29
CA TRP A 62 2.91 3.63 -4.07
C TRP A 62 1.43 3.23 -4.11
N MET A 63 0.71 3.31 -2.99
CA MET A 63 -0.74 3.06 -2.95
C MET A 63 -1.52 4.09 -3.77
N LEU A 64 -1.12 5.37 -3.74
CA LEU A 64 -1.78 6.42 -4.53
C LEU A 64 -1.61 6.17 -6.03
N ASP A 65 -0.39 5.81 -6.47
CA ASP A 65 -0.09 5.47 -7.86
C ASP A 65 -0.89 4.24 -8.35
N ASN A 66 -1.19 3.32 -7.42
CA ASN A 66 -1.93 2.09 -7.69
C ASN A 66 -3.38 2.12 -7.18
N SER A 67 -3.93 3.30 -6.92
CA SER A 67 -5.22 3.45 -6.21
C SER A 67 -6.38 2.71 -6.88
N GLU A 68 -6.33 2.52 -8.19
CA GLU A 68 -7.30 1.77 -9.01
C GLU A 68 -7.39 0.28 -8.62
N ALA A 69 -6.33 -0.26 -8.03
CA ALA A 69 -6.24 -1.67 -7.62
C ALA A 69 -6.75 -1.91 -6.20
N PHE A 70 -7.11 -0.87 -5.45
CA PHE A 70 -7.47 -0.98 -4.05
C PHE A 70 -8.96 -0.79 -3.80
N VAL A 71 -9.45 -1.47 -2.77
CA VAL A 71 -10.73 -1.21 -2.10
C VAL A 71 -10.47 -0.80 -0.67
N PHE A 72 -11.38 -0.02 -0.10
CA PHE A 72 -11.26 0.52 1.26
C PHE A 72 -12.47 0.13 2.09
N ALA A 73 -12.22 -0.33 3.31
CA ALA A 73 -13.21 -0.51 4.36
C ALA A 73 -12.98 0.54 5.45
N GLU A 74 -14.04 1.27 5.78
CA GLU A 74 -14.04 2.23 6.88
C GLU A 74 -13.64 1.56 8.20
N PRO A 75 -12.91 2.26 9.07
CA PRO A 75 -12.58 1.73 10.40
C PRO A 75 -13.84 1.50 11.23
N ALA A 76 -13.76 0.55 12.18
CA ALA A 76 -14.88 0.26 13.06
C ALA A 76 -15.15 1.39 14.07
N ASP A 77 -14.08 2.10 14.47
CA ASP A 77 -14.09 3.21 15.43
C ASP A 77 -13.16 4.35 14.96
N ASP A 78 -13.38 5.56 15.44
CA ASP A 78 -12.62 6.77 15.04
C ASP A 78 -11.12 6.72 15.37
N ASP A 79 -10.72 5.84 16.29
CA ASP A 79 -9.32 5.68 16.75
C ASP A 79 -8.58 4.54 16.01
N GLU A 80 -9.26 3.83 15.11
CA GLU A 80 -8.67 2.72 14.35
C GLU A 80 -8.39 3.12 12.88
N PRO A 81 -7.32 2.57 12.27
CA PRO A 81 -7.10 2.76 10.84
C PRO A 81 -8.11 1.98 10.02
N GLY A 82 -8.50 2.54 8.87
CA GLY A 82 -9.26 1.80 7.87
C GLY A 82 -8.42 0.69 7.24
N HIS A 83 -9.11 -0.26 6.58
CA HIS A 83 -8.47 -1.40 5.95
C HIS A 83 -8.53 -1.28 4.43
N TYR A 84 -7.52 -1.79 3.77
CA TYR A 84 -7.34 -1.78 2.32
C TYR A 84 -7.10 -3.20 1.81
N GLY A 85 -7.71 -3.55 0.68
CA GLY A 85 -7.51 -4.83 0.02
C GLY A 85 -7.51 -4.65 -1.49
N LEU A 86 -7.34 -5.76 -2.22
CA LEU A 86 -7.35 -5.72 -3.68
C LEU A 86 -8.78 -5.63 -4.22
N ALA A 87 -8.97 -4.77 -5.22
CA ALA A 87 -10.22 -4.70 -5.96
C ALA A 87 -10.44 -6.00 -6.74
N THR A 88 -11.60 -6.61 -6.52
CA THR A 88 -12.06 -7.76 -7.33
C THR A 88 -13.02 -7.27 -8.41
N ALA A 89 -13.34 -8.15 -9.38
CA ALA A 89 -14.37 -7.86 -10.38
C ALA A 89 -15.74 -7.51 -9.76
N GLU A 90 -16.01 -7.97 -8.53
CA GLU A 90 -17.24 -7.67 -7.80
C GLU A 90 -17.21 -6.29 -7.13
N THR A 91 -16.04 -5.86 -6.62
CA THR A 91 -15.89 -4.58 -5.91
C THR A 91 -15.56 -3.40 -6.81
N ALA A 92 -15.03 -3.63 -8.03
CA ALA A 92 -14.67 -2.59 -8.99
C ALA A 92 -15.87 -1.77 -9.55
N GLY A 93 -17.11 -2.10 -9.18
CA GLY A 93 -18.33 -1.46 -9.66
C GLY A 93 -18.93 -0.37 -8.77
N GLY A 94 -18.31 -0.02 -7.64
CA GLY A 94 -18.97 0.76 -6.60
C GLY A 94 -18.14 1.91 -6.06
N THR A 95 -18.03 3.00 -6.81
CA THR A 95 -17.53 4.27 -6.25
C THR A 95 -18.17 5.47 -6.93
N ASP A 96 -19.38 5.81 -6.53
CA ASP A 96 -19.90 7.18 -6.69
C ASP A 96 -19.64 7.93 -5.38
N TRP A 97 -18.51 8.65 -5.33
CA TRP A 97 -18.20 9.56 -4.21
C TRP A 97 -19.05 10.85 -4.25
N ALA A 98 -20.01 11.00 -5.18
CA ALA A 98 -20.76 12.24 -5.39
C ALA A 98 -22.02 12.36 -4.51
N ASP A 99 -22.47 11.30 -3.86
CA ASP A 99 -23.68 11.31 -3.01
C ASP A 99 -23.44 11.67 -1.52
N ALA A 100 -22.20 11.91 -1.09
CA ALA A 100 -21.89 12.14 0.34
C ALA A 100 -22.12 13.59 0.84
N ASP A 101 -22.47 14.55 -0.03
CA ASP A 101 -22.68 15.98 0.33
C ASP A 101 -24.14 16.44 0.16
N SER A 102 -25.11 15.53 0.28
CA SER A 102 -26.53 15.88 0.25
C SER A 102 -27.20 15.57 1.58
N GLU A 103 -27.03 16.43 2.61
CA GLU A 103 -28.02 16.71 3.67
C GLU A 103 -27.61 17.88 4.60
#